data_AF-A0A2E6XGM9-F1
#
_entry.id   AF-A0A2E6XGM9-F1
#
_cell.length_a   1.000
_cell.length_b   1.000
_cell.length_c   1.000
_cell.angle_alpha   90.00
_cell.angle_beta   90.00
_cell.angle_gamma   90.00
#
_symmetry.space_group_name_H-M   'P 1'
#
loop_
_entity.id
_entity.type
_entity.pdbx_description
1 polymer ?
#
loop_
_entity_poly.entity_id
_entity_poly.type
_entity_poly.pdbx_seq_one_letter_code
_entity_poly.pdbx_strand_id
1 'polypeptide(L)'
;MSYPRGGQRYNGCSSSVLLSAEGMGQEASGTCTDLAGNISEAAFMAGINIDKTPPVITPPDDQTLPATSIDGAVVTFVVTAADGLSGVETLTGDPVSGYQFPIGKTTVAHTAVDMAGNIAAANHTVDVLGAQFLVLRARDSLAAYADESKDIAQAVRELDKISPGLWTDPLHLNSKDGHWAFDRAKTAVIKLDKAKGVSPEAQAAIVAAVDDLLTAFNLLATMAVAEAAEAPVDNQNQARKRDKDVATATDLIAQADSQRAAGDAVKAIDLYRRAWDLITGGGAS
;
A
#
# COMPACT_ATOMS: atom_id res chain seq x y z
N MET A 1 85.63 -12.85 16.30
CA MET A 1 84.77 -13.70 15.46
C MET A 1 83.55 -12.88 15.08
N SER A 2 83.50 -12.44 13.82
CA SER A 2 82.40 -11.63 13.29
C SER A 2 81.24 -12.56 12.97
N TYR A 3 80.11 -12.41 13.66
CA TYR A 3 78.86 -13.03 13.22
C TYR A 3 78.42 -12.32 11.93
N PRO A 4 78.21 -13.02 10.81
CA PRO A 4 77.60 -12.37 9.65
C PRO A 4 76.19 -12.00 10.06
N ARG A 5 75.89 -10.69 10.02
CA ARG A 5 74.53 -10.17 10.10
C ARG A 5 73.70 -10.96 9.09
N GLY A 6 72.62 -11.58 9.54
CA GLY A 6 71.65 -12.26 8.70
C GLY A 6 71.04 -11.27 7.72
N GLY A 7 71.75 -11.07 6.60
CA GLY A 7 71.30 -10.27 5.48
C GLY A 7 70.05 -10.90 4.90
N GLN A 8 69.09 -10.06 4.54
CA GLN A 8 67.92 -10.45 3.76
C GLN A 8 68.44 -11.31 2.58
N ARG A 9 68.08 -12.61 2.55
CA ARG A 9 68.67 -13.60 1.64
C ARG A 9 68.10 -13.50 0.21
N TYR A 10 67.46 -12.39 -0.15
CA TYR A 10 66.84 -12.18 -1.46
C TYR A 10 67.33 -10.88 -2.12
N ASN A 11 67.48 -10.91 -3.44
CA ASN A 11 67.81 -9.77 -4.30
C ASN A 11 66.56 -8.91 -4.62
N GLY A 12 65.39 -9.54 -4.66
CA GLY A 12 64.10 -8.87 -4.78
C GLY A 12 62.96 -9.86 -5.01
N CYS A 13 61.75 -9.51 -4.59
CA CYS A 13 60.53 -10.22 -4.97
C CYS A 13 59.68 -9.35 -5.88
N SER A 14 58.80 -9.97 -6.66
CA SER A 14 57.74 -9.26 -7.38
C SER A 14 56.96 -8.37 -6.42
N SER A 15 56.58 -7.17 -6.87
CA SER A 15 55.73 -6.28 -6.09
C SER A 15 54.34 -6.90 -5.88
N SER A 16 53.65 -6.46 -4.83
CA SER A 16 52.27 -6.87 -4.58
C SER A 16 51.38 -6.58 -5.78
N VAL A 17 50.57 -7.55 -6.18
CA VAL A 17 49.53 -7.39 -7.21
C VAL A 17 48.25 -6.90 -6.53
N LEU A 18 47.73 -5.75 -6.94
CA LEU A 18 46.43 -5.25 -6.51
C LEU A 18 45.37 -5.70 -7.53
N LEU A 19 44.44 -6.52 -7.09
CA LEU A 19 43.24 -6.86 -7.85
C LEU A 19 42.12 -5.94 -7.38
N SER A 20 41.68 -5.04 -8.25
CA SER A 20 40.61 -4.07 -7.94
C SER A 20 39.56 -3.98 -9.04
N ALA A 21 39.77 -4.64 -10.18
CA ALA A 21 38.77 -4.71 -11.22
C ALA A 21 37.64 -5.63 -10.76
N GLU A 22 36.42 -5.31 -11.17
CA GLU A 22 35.30 -6.22 -11.04
C GLU A 22 35.45 -7.36 -12.04
N GLY A 23 35.08 -8.58 -11.63
CA GLY A 23 35.13 -9.75 -12.48
C GLY A 23 35.41 -11.05 -11.73
N MET A 24 35.13 -12.15 -12.42
CA MET A 24 35.34 -13.51 -11.93
C MET A 24 36.73 -14.05 -12.30
N GLY A 25 37.23 -14.97 -11.49
CA GLY A 25 38.42 -15.77 -11.84
C GLY A 25 39.70 -14.95 -11.96
N GLN A 26 39.83 -13.86 -11.20
CA GLN A 26 41.04 -13.07 -11.20
C GLN A 26 42.19 -13.82 -10.54
N GLU A 27 43.41 -13.50 -10.98
CA GLU A 27 44.63 -14.21 -10.60
C GLU A 27 45.75 -13.24 -10.24
N ALA A 28 46.59 -13.65 -9.29
CA ALA A 28 47.80 -12.96 -8.90
C ALA A 28 48.96 -13.96 -8.83
N SER A 29 50.12 -13.57 -9.36
CA SER A 29 51.33 -14.37 -9.32
C SER A 29 52.56 -13.56 -8.90
N GLY A 30 53.55 -14.24 -8.34
CA GLY A 30 54.79 -13.60 -7.91
C GLY A 30 55.96 -14.57 -7.76
N THR A 31 57.18 -14.03 -7.88
CA THR A 31 58.43 -14.78 -7.72
C THR A 31 59.43 -13.98 -6.88
N CYS A 32 60.36 -14.69 -6.24
CA CYS A 32 61.48 -14.08 -5.53
C CYS A 32 62.80 -14.54 -6.15
N THR A 33 63.73 -13.60 -6.33
CA THR A 33 65.09 -13.87 -6.81
C THR A 33 66.08 -13.69 -5.67
N ASP A 34 66.98 -14.64 -5.48
CA ASP A 34 68.06 -14.52 -4.50
C ASP A 34 69.28 -13.76 -5.03
N LEU A 35 70.25 -13.43 -4.14
CA LEU A 35 71.48 -12.72 -4.52
C LEU A 35 72.41 -13.53 -5.44
N ALA A 36 72.21 -14.84 -5.53
CA ALA A 36 72.93 -15.72 -6.46
C ALA A 36 72.22 -15.85 -7.82
N GLY A 37 71.06 -15.21 -7.99
CA GLY A 37 70.27 -15.24 -9.22
C GLY A 37 69.31 -16.42 -9.33
N ASN A 38 69.12 -17.22 -8.28
CA ASN A 38 68.12 -18.30 -8.28
C ASN A 38 66.71 -17.71 -8.13
N ILE A 39 65.76 -18.21 -8.91
CA ILE A 39 64.37 -17.75 -8.91
C ILE A 39 63.50 -18.83 -8.23
N SER A 40 62.62 -18.41 -7.32
CA SER A 40 61.64 -19.31 -6.69
C SER A 40 60.63 -19.83 -7.72
N GLU A 41 59.97 -20.93 -7.39
CA GLU A 41 58.70 -21.26 -8.05
C GLU A 41 57.70 -20.11 -7.86
N ALA A 42 56.82 -19.90 -8.83
CA ALA A 42 55.83 -18.84 -8.76
C ALA A 42 54.78 -19.19 -7.71
N ALA A 43 54.57 -18.29 -6.75
CA ALA A 43 53.37 -18.32 -5.94
C ALA A 43 52.20 -17.87 -6.81
N PHE A 44 51.08 -18.60 -6.74
CA PHE A 44 49.92 -18.37 -7.57
C PHE A 44 48.64 -18.43 -6.74
N MET A 45 47.78 -17.43 -6.90
CA MET A 45 46.43 -17.41 -6.34
C MET A 45 45.47 -17.08 -7.47
N ALA A 46 44.46 -17.92 -7.66
CA ALA A 46 43.43 -17.78 -8.68
C ALA A 46 42.05 -18.03 -8.08
N GLY A 47 41.00 -17.80 -8.89
CA GLY A 47 39.62 -17.98 -8.45
C GLY A 47 39.13 -16.84 -7.55
N ILE A 48 39.74 -15.66 -7.65
CA ILE A 48 39.33 -14.48 -6.89
C ILE A 48 38.20 -13.80 -7.66
N ASN A 49 37.02 -13.73 -7.05
CA ASN A 49 35.88 -13.01 -7.60
C ASN A 49 35.74 -11.68 -6.86
N ILE A 50 35.66 -10.58 -7.60
CA ILE A 50 35.39 -9.25 -7.05
C ILE A 50 34.13 -8.75 -7.72
N ASP A 51 33.12 -8.48 -6.91
CA ASP A 51 31.88 -7.86 -7.34
C ASP A 51 31.68 -6.56 -6.57
N LYS A 52 31.39 -5.49 -7.31
CA LYS A 52 31.20 -4.12 -6.82
C LYS A 52 29.89 -3.52 -7.29
N THR A 53 29.11 -4.27 -8.07
CA THR A 53 27.88 -3.79 -8.68
C THR A 53 26.72 -4.18 -7.78
N PRO A 54 25.96 -3.23 -7.23
CA PRO A 54 24.76 -3.56 -6.48
C PRO A 54 23.73 -4.29 -7.35
N PRO A 55 22.88 -5.13 -6.73
CA PRO A 55 21.78 -5.77 -7.43
C PRO A 55 20.79 -4.74 -8.00
N VAL A 56 20.09 -5.08 -9.08
CA VAL A 56 19.01 -4.26 -9.65
C VAL A 56 17.68 -4.76 -9.13
N ILE A 57 16.96 -3.92 -8.37
CA ILE A 57 15.62 -4.21 -7.88
C ILE A 57 14.59 -3.78 -8.94
N THR A 58 13.64 -4.66 -9.25
CA THR A 58 12.42 -4.33 -10.01
C THR A 58 11.25 -4.31 -9.02
N PRO A 59 10.87 -3.13 -8.48
CA PRO A 59 9.69 -3.00 -7.63
C PRO A 59 8.40 -3.20 -8.46
N PRO A 60 7.28 -3.55 -7.80
CA PRO A 60 5.97 -3.47 -8.45
C PRO A 60 5.61 -2.02 -8.78
N ASP A 61 4.62 -1.84 -9.64
CA ASP A 61 3.98 -0.53 -9.84
C ASP A 61 3.27 -0.07 -8.56
N ASP A 62 3.07 1.24 -8.42
CA ASP A 62 2.24 1.81 -7.35
C ASP A 62 0.82 1.22 -7.42
N GLN A 63 0.27 0.90 -6.25
CA GLN A 63 -1.06 0.28 -6.12
C GLN A 63 -2.04 1.25 -5.48
N THR A 64 -3.26 1.31 -6.01
CA THR A 64 -4.37 2.07 -5.41
C THR A 64 -5.61 1.20 -5.36
N LEU A 65 -6.17 1.00 -4.17
CA LEU A 65 -7.27 0.06 -3.95
C LEU A 65 -8.21 0.53 -2.83
N PRO A 66 -9.49 0.14 -2.86
CA PRO A 66 -10.40 0.42 -1.75
C PRO A 66 -9.97 -0.27 -0.46
N ALA A 67 -10.20 0.38 0.69
CA ALA A 67 -10.15 -0.30 1.98
C ALA A 67 -11.22 -1.40 2.07
N THR A 68 -10.90 -2.50 2.74
CA THR A 68 -11.83 -3.61 2.99
C THR A 68 -12.44 -3.59 4.40
N SER A 69 -11.80 -2.87 5.32
CA SER A 69 -12.28 -2.57 6.66
C SER A 69 -11.75 -1.22 7.14
N ILE A 70 -12.17 -0.79 8.34
CA ILE A 70 -11.64 0.42 8.99
C ILE A 70 -10.13 0.34 9.28
N ASP A 71 -9.57 -0.87 9.33
CA ASP A 71 -8.14 -1.12 9.52
C ASP A 71 -7.35 -1.10 8.20
N GLY A 72 -8.03 -0.91 7.06
CA GLY A 72 -7.43 -0.81 5.73
C GLY A 72 -7.64 -2.05 4.85
N ALA A 73 -6.60 -2.49 4.15
CA ALA A 73 -6.67 -3.60 3.20
C ALA A 73 -5.40 -4.47 3.21
N VAL A 74 -5.58 -5.78 3.04
CA VAL A 74 -4.45 -6.71 2.82
C VAL A 74 -4.00 -6.59 1.37
N VAL A 75 -2.72 -6.26 1.15
CA VAL A 75 -2.18 -6.02 -0.19
C VAL A 75 -1.06 -6.98 -0.50
N THR A 76 -1.15 -7.65 -1.64
CA THR A 76 -0.10 -8.53 -2.15
C THR A 76 0.56 -7.90 -3.38
N PHE A 77 1.88 -8.01 -3.43
CA PHE A 77 2.71 -7.60 -4.55
C PHE A 77 3.92 -8.54 -4.68
N VAL A 78 4.56 -8.49 -5.84
CA VAL A 78 5.78 -9.24 -6.16
C VAL A 78 6.89 -8.25 -6.44
N VAL A 79 8.03 -8.42 -5.78
CA VAL A 79 9.27 -7.70 -6.03
C VAL A 79 10.34 -8.69 -6.46
N THR A 80 11.15 -8.30 -7.44
CA THR A 80 12.28 -9.13 -7.89
C THR A 80 13.58 -8.33 -7.83
N ALA A 81 14.70 -9.04 -7.74
CA ALA A 81 16.02 -8.46 -7.86
C ALA A 81 16.89 -9.39 -8.71
N ALA A 82 17.81 -8.80 -9.48
CA ALA A 82 18.78 -9.53 -10.27
C ALA A 82 20.17 -8.94 -10.04
N ASP A 83 21.17 -9.82 -9.96
CA ASP A 83 22.57 -9.45 -9.95
C ASP A 83 23.34 -10.31 -10.98
N GLY A 84 24.32 -9.69 -11.64
CA GLY A 84 25.03 -10.28 -12.78
C GLY A 84 26.27 -11.08 -12.43
N LEU A 85 26.81 -10.95 -11.20
CA LEU A 85 28.08 -11.56 -10.80
C LEU A 85 27.93 -12.45 -9.57
N SER A 86 27.82 -11.85 -8.38
CA SER A 86 27.76 -12.61 -7.13
C SER A 86 26.38 -13.20 -6.87
N GLY A 87 25.35 -12.70 -7.56
CA GLY A 87 23.97 -13.12 -7.38
C GLY A 87 23.34 -12.45 -6.15
N VAL A 88 22.01 -12.47 -6.09
CA VAL A 88 21.26 -11.88 -4.98
C VAL A 88 21.30 -12.80 -3.76
N GLU A 89 21.79 -12.30 -2.63
CA GLU A 89 21.77 -13.01 -1.35
C GLU A 89 20.43 -12.81 -0.63
N THR A 90 19.97 -11.56 -0.52
CA THR A 90 18.71 -11.23 0.16
C THR A 90 17.91 -10.20 -0.62
N LEU A 91 16.58 -10.29 -0.50
CA LEU A 91 15.63 -9.28 -0.95
C LEU A 91 14.54 -9.17 0.12
N THR A 92 14.41 -7.99 0.69
CA THR A 92 13.47 -7.70 1.79
C THR A 92 12.64 -6.47 1.46
N GLY A 93 11.44 -6.40 2.03
CA GLY A 93 10.53 -5.27 1.89
C GLY A 93 9.85 -4.96 3.22
N ASP A 94 9.61 -3.67 3.49
CA ASP A 94 8.89 -3.21 4.67
C ASP A 94 7.93 -2.06 4.30
N PRO A 95 6.60 -2.21 4.50
CA PRO A 95 5.91 -3.43 4.92
C PRO A 95 6.01 -4.59 3.92
N VAL A 96 5.91 -5.83 4.41
CA VAL A 96 5.98 -7.04 3.58
C VAL A 96 4.72 -7.25 2.73
N SER A 97 4.85 -7.98 1.61
CA SER A 97 3.70 -8.42 0.82
C SER A 97 2.76 -9.29 1.64
N GLY A 98 1.45 -9.04 1.53
CA GLY A 98 0.41 -9.67 2.35
C GLY A 98 0.17 -9.00 3.70
N TYR A 99 0.83 -7.87 3.99
CA TYR A 99 0.56 -7.06 5.17
C TYR A 99 -0.79 -6.33 5.06
N GLN A 100 -1.38 -5.99 6.21
CA GLN A 100 -2.56 -5.14 6.29
C GLN A 100 -2.13 -3.67 6.26
N PHE A 101 -2.28 -3.04 5.10
CA PHE A 101 -1.94 -1.64 4.90
C PHE A 101 -3.05 -0.75 5.46
N PRO A 102 -2.73 0.24 6.30
CA PRO A 102 -3.71 1.16 6.84
C PRO A 102 -4.30 2.04 5.74
N ILE A 103 -5.46 2.63 5.99
CA ILE A 103 -6.07 3.59 5.08
C ILE A 103 -5.13 4.79 4.88
N GLY A 104 -4.90 5.16 3.62
CA GLY A 104 -3.97 6.20 3.18
C GLY A 104 -2.76 5.64 2.43
N LYS A 105 -1.79 6.51 2.19
CA LYS A 105 -0.56 6.18 1.46
C LYS A 105 0.47 5.57 2.40
N THR A 106 0.99 4.41 2.02
CA THR A 106 2.12 3.75 2.66
C THR A 106 3.22 3.53 1.63
N THR A 107 4.43 4.00 1.92
CA THR A 107 5.61 3.68 1.12
C THR A 107 6.20 2.36 1.58
N VAL A 108 6.34 1.41 0.67
CA VAL A 108 7.05 0.15 0.91
C VAL A 108 8.49 0.32 0.44
N ALA A 109 9.44 0.15 1.35
CA ALA A 109 10.87 0.19 1.04
C ALA A 109 11.41 -1.22 0.81
N HIS A 110 12.13 -1.42 -0.29
CA HIS A 110 12.78 -2.68 -0.65
C HIS A 110 14.29 -2.54 -0.54
N THR A 111 14.96 -3.55 0.01
CA THR A 111 16.42 -3.64 0.10
C THR A 111 16.89 -4.99 -0.43
N ALA A 112 17.86 -4.97 -1.35
CA ALA A 112 18.52 -6.15 -1.86
C ALA A 112 20.02 -6.10 -1.55
N VAL A 113 20.58 -7.24 -1.17
CA VAL A 113 22.01 -7.42 -0.92
C VAL A 113 22.50 -8.59 -1.78
N ASP A 114 23.62 -8.42 -2.46
CA ASP A 114 24.27 -9.49 -3.22
C ASP A 114 25.25 -10.31 -2.36
N MET A 115 25.82 -11.40 -2.90
CA MET A 115 26.75 -12.24 -2.13
C MET A 115 28.12 -11.59 -1.89
N ALA A 116 28.42 -10.45 -2.51
CA ALA A 116 29.62 -9.64 -2.26
C ALA A 116 29.37 -8.51 -1.24
N GLY A 117 28.14 -8.33 -0.79
CA GLY A 117 27.73 -7.31 0.19
C GLY A 117 27.38 -5.96 -0.40
N ASN A 118 27.20 -5.83 -1.72
CA ASN A 118 26.70 -4.61 -2.34
C ASN A 118 25.18 -4.50 -2.10
N ILE A 119 24.72 -3.28 -1.84
CA ILE A 119 23.33 -3.01 -1.39
C ILE A 119 22.62 -2.11 -2.40
N ALA A 120 21.39 -2.47 -2.76
CA ALA A 120 20.48 -1.64 -3.52
C ALA A 120 19.18 -1.38 -2.75
N ALA A 121 18.53 -0.25 -3.03
CA ALA A 121 17.25 0.12 -2.46
C ALA A 121 16.29 0.64 -3.52
N ALA A 122 15.01 0.31 -3.39
CA ALA A 122 13.92 0.80 -4.23
C ALA A 122 12.64 0.98 -3.41
N ASN A 123 11.64 1.67 -3.93
CA ASN A 123 10.36 1.83 -3.26
C ASN A 123 9.19 1.75 -4.23
N HIS A 124 8.01 1.50 -3.68
CA HIS A 124 6.72 1.72 -4.33
C HIS A 124 5.71 2.20 -3.29
N THR A 125 4.58 2.73 -3.74
CA THR A 125 3.51 3.25 -2.89
C THR A 125 2.27 2.37 -2.98
N VAL A 126 1.69 2.09 -1.82
CA VAL A 126 0.36 1.49 -1.68
C VAL A 126 -0.58 2.57 -1.13
N ASP A 127 -1.63 2.91 -1.88
CA ASP A 127 -2.66 3.87 -1.49
C ASP A 127 -3.99 3.15 -1.23
N VAL A 128 -4.31 2.96 0.05
CA VAL A 128 -5.58 2.34 0.46
C VAL A 128 -6.62 3.45 0.63
N LEU A 129 -7.64 3.47 -0.21
CA LEU A 129 -8.62 4.55 -0.25
C LEU A 129 -9.65 4.43 0.88
N GLY A 130 -9.77 5.51 1.65
CA GLY A 130 -10.83 5.70 2.64
C GLY A 130 -12.13 6.23 2.04
N ALA A 131 -13.13 6.43 2.89
CA ALA A 131 -14.48 6.79 2.48
C ALA A 131 -14.55 8.04 1.59
N GLN A 132 -13.83 9.12 1.94
CA GLN A 132 -13.82 10.33 1.13
C GLN A 132 -13.29 10.09 -0.29
N PHE A 133 -12.16 9.40 -0.41
CA PHE A 133 -11.53 9.13 -1.70
C PHE A 133 -12.31 8.13 -2.54
N LEU A 134 -13.05 7.21 -1.92
CA LEU A 134 -13.96 6.30 -2.63
C LEU A 134 -15.14 7.06 -3.24
N VAL A 135 -15.72 8.03 -2.52
CA VAL A 135 -16.77 8.90 -3.08
C VAL A 135 -16.24 9.71 -4.27
N LEU A 136 -15.02 10.24 -4.17
CA LEU A 136 -14.38 10.98 -5.27
C LEU A 136 -14.09 10.07 -6.47
N ARG A 137 -13.56 8.86 -6.25
CA ARG A 137 -13.31 7.88 -7.31
C ARG A 137 -14.59 7.46 -8.03
N ALA A 138 -15.67 7.21 -7.28
CA ALA A 138 -16.99 6.93 -7.84
C ALA A 138 -17.48 8.10 -8.71
N ARG A 139 -17.33 9.33 -8.22
CA ARG A 139 -17.72 10.54 -8.95
C ARG A 139 -16.94 10.71 -10.25
N ASP A 140 -15.61 10.60 -10.19
CA ASP A 140 -14.74 10.87 -11.34
C ASP A 140 -14.85 9.79 -12.42
N SER A 141 -15.01 8.52 -12.01
CA SER A 141 -15.26 7.43 -12.94
C SER A 141 -16.59 7.59 -13.69
N LEU A 142 -17.65 8.07 -13.03
CA LEU A 142 -18.93 8.40 -13.66
C LEU A 142 -18.87 9.65 -14.55
N ALA A 143 -18.08 10.65 -14.16
CA ALA A 143 -17.97 11.91 -14.90
C ALA A 143 -17.46 11.72 -16.33
N ALA A 144 -16.61 10.72 -16.57
CA ALA A 144 -16.13 10.36 -17.90
C ALA A 144 -17.26 9.96 -18.88
N TYR A 145 -18.43 9.56 -18.37
CA TYR A 145 -19.58 9.07 -19.15
C TYR A 145 -20.82 9.95 -18.97
N ALA A 146 -20.68 11.15 -18.41
CA ALA A 146 -21.81 12.05 -18.14
C ALA A 146 -22.60 12.44 -19.41
N ASP A 147 -21.93 12.50 -20.57
CA ASP A 147 -22.55 12.84 -21.85
C ASP A 147 -23.36 11.67 -22.44
N GLU A 148 -23.11 10.43 -22.02
CA GLU A 148 -23.85 9.25 -22.50
C GLU A 148 -25.25 9.14 -21.91
N SER A 149 -25.46 9.66 -20.69
CA SER A 149 -26.74 9.56 -20.00
C SER A 149 -26.99 10.72 -19.07
N LYS A 150 -28.17 11.34 -19.22
CA LYS A 150 -28.67 12.36 -18.29
C LYS A 150 -28.73 11.85 -16.84
N ASP A 151 -28.93 10.54 -16.65
CA ASP A 151 -29.03 9.93 -15.33
C ASP A 151 -27.64 9.77 -14.70
N ILE A 152 -26.61 9.43 -15.49
CA ILE A 152 -25.21 9.48 -15.05
C ILE A 152 -24.83 10.92 -14.68
N ALA A 153 -25.12 11.89 -15.55
CA ALA A 153 -24.83 13.30 -15.27
C ALA A 153 -25.57 13.81 -14.01
N GLN A 154 -26.78 13.33 -13.75
CA GLN A 154 -27.51 13.64 -12.52
C GLN A 154 -26.87 12.98 -11.29
N ALA A 155 -26.40 11.75 -11.40
CA ALA A 155 -25.68 11.06 -10.32
C ALA A 155 -24.40 11.82 -9.95
N VAL A 156 -23.58 12.19 -10.94
CA VAL A 156 -22.37 13.02 -10.74
C VAL A 156 -22.71 14.32 -10.00
N ARG A 157 -23.79 15.01 -10.40
CA ARG A 157 -24.24 16.23 -9.71
C ARG A 157 -24.70 16.01 -8.28
N GLU A 158 -25.21 14.84 -7.92
CA GLU A 158 -25.51 14.53 -6.52
C GLU A 158 -24.24 14.24 -5.73
N LEU A 159 -23.27 13.53 -6.33
CA LEU A 159 -21.97 13.27 -5.70
C LEU A 159 -21.14 14.56 -5.52
N ASP A 160 -21.21 15.51 -6.46
CA ASP A 160 -20.59 16.84 -6.34
C ASP A 160 -21.09 17.62 -5.10
N LYS A 161 -22.31 17.32 -4.63
CA LYS A 161 -22.87 17.94 -3.42
C LYS A 161 -22.37 17.29 -2.14
N ILE A 162 -21.67 16.16 -2.21
CA ILE A 162 -20.90 15.60 -1.10
C ILE A 162 -19.60 16.40 -0.97
N SER A 163 -19.75 17.68 -0.67
CA SER A 163 -18.66 18.65 -0.66
C SER A 163 -17.65 18.36 0.45
N PRO A 164 -16.41 18.86 0.34
CA PRO A 164 -15.42 18.78 1.42
C PRO A 164 -15.92 19.29 2.78
N GLY A 165 -16.87 20.22 2.82
CA GLY A 165 -17.44 20.74 4.07
C GLY A 165 -18.32 19.77 4.87
N LEU A 166 -18.68 18.61 4.29
CA LEU A 166 -19.34 17.53 5.04
C LEU A 166 -18.34 16.65 5.80
N TRP A 167 -17.05 16.78 5.52
CA TRP A 167 -15.98 15.96 6.08
C TRP A 167 -15.22 16.75 7.15
N THR A 168 -14.88 16.09 8.26
CA THR A 168 -13.93 16.64 9.24
C THR A 168 -12.50 16.22 8.91
N ASP A 169 -12.36 15.03 8.32
CA ASP A 169 -11.13 14.46 7.78
C ASP A 169 -11.50 13.40 6.73
N PRO A 170 -10.53 12.75 6.05
CA PRO A 170 -10.83 11.77 4.98
C PRO A 170 -11.62 10.51 5.41
N LEU A 171 -11.73 10.24 6.71
CA LEU A 171 -12.41 9.08 7.28
C LEU A 171 -13.71 9.44 8.01
N HIS A 172 -13.90 10.72 8.39
CA HIS A 172 -15.05 11.15 9.20
C HIS A 172 -15.89 12.23 8.53
N LEU A 173 -17.21 12.03 8.65
CA LEU A 173 -18.20 13.06 8.36
C LEU A 173 -18.50 13.89 9.60
N ASN A 174 -18.79 15.17 9.39
CA ASN A 174 -19.30 16.05 10.44
C ASN A 174 -20.66 15.55 10.96
N SER A 175 -20.82 15.40 12.28
CA SER A 175 -22.02 14.82 12.90
C SER A 175 -23.31 15.59 12.61
N LYS A 176 -23.23 16.91 12.42
CA LYS A 176 -24.40 17.77 12.19
C LYS A 176 -25.04 17.54 10.81
N ASP A 177 -24.22 17.59 9.76
CA ASP A 177 -24.68 17.63 8.36
C ASP A 177 -24.26 16.39 7.56
N GLY A 178 -23.49 15.48 8.15
CA GLY A 178 -22.91 14.30 7.50
C GLY A 178 -23.94 13.33 6.92
N HIS A 179 -25.13 13.24 7.54
CA HIS A 179 -26.24 12.44 7.01
C HIS A 179 -26.63 12.82 5.58
N TRP A 180 -26.40 14.08 5.17
CA TRP A 180 -26.61 14.50 3.78
C TRP A 180 -25.72 13.76 2.79
N ALA A 181 -24.51 13.34 3.17
CA ALA A 181 -23.66 12.55 2.29
C ALA A 181 -24.33 11.23 1.88
N PHE A 182 -24.95 10.53 2.85
CA PHE A 182 -25.69 9.30 2.59
C PHE A 182 -26.91 9.55 1.69
N ASP A 183 -27.66 10.63 1.93
CA ASP A 183 -28.83 10.98 1.12
C ASP A 183 -28.47 11.31 -0.33
N ARG A 184 -27.36 12.02 -0.53
CA ARG A 184 -26.83 12.33 -1.87
C ARG A 184 -26.39 11.06 -2.58
N ALA A 185 -25.65 10.19 -1.91
CA ALA A 185 -25.19 8.94 -2.50
C ALA A 185 -26.35 8.00 -2.83
N LYS A 186 -27.32 7.84 -1.92
CA LYS A 186 -28.57 7.10 -2.17
C LYS A 186 -29.31 7.64 -3.39
N THR A 187 -29.42 8.97 -3.48
CA THR A 187 -30.05 9.62 -4.65
C THR A 187 -29.27 9.34 -5.93
N ALA A 188 -27.94 9.41 -5.89
CA ALA A 188 -27.07 9.10 -7.03
C ALA A 188 -27.30 7.66 -7.51
N VAL A 189 -27.29 6.67 -6.60
CA VAL A 189 -27.56 5.25 -6.93
C VAL A 189 -28.93 5.08 -7.59
N ILE A 190 -29.98 5.76 -7.09
CA ILE A 190 -31.32 5.74 -7.71
C ILE A 190 -31.31 6.32 -9.14
N LYS A 191 -30.44 7.29 -9.45
CA LYS A 191 -30.26 7.78 -10.81
C LYS A 191 -29.55 6.75 -11.67
N LEU A 192 -28.46 6.16 -11.17
CA LEU A 192 -27.67 5.17 -11.89
C LEU A 192 -28.50 3.94 -12.31
N ASP A 193 -29.42 3.47 -11.48
CA ASP A 193 -30.36 2.38 -11.81
C ASP A 193 -31.26 2.69 -13.04
N LYS A 194 -31.45 3.98 -13.34
CA LYS A 194 -32.24 4.44 -14.49
C LYS A 194 -31.42 4.63 -15.76
N ALA A 195 -30.08 4.61 -15.67
CA ALA A 195 -29.21 4.74 -16.83
C ALA A 195 -29.29 3.47 -17.69
N LYS A 196 -29.88 3.59 -18.87
CA LYS A 196 -30.07 2.49 -19.82
C LYS A 196 -29.51 2.86 -21.19
N GLY A 197 -29.04 1.86 -21.94
CA GLY A 197 -28.51 2.06 -23.28
C GLY A 197 -27.15 2.77 -23.34
N VAL A 198 -26.40 2.72 -22.24
CA VAL A 198 -25.03 3.26 -22.14
C VAL A 198 -24.01 2.24 -22.66
N SER A 199 -22.78 2.68 -22.92
CA SER A 199 -21.69 1.81 -23.36
C SER A 199 -21.36 0.71 -22.32
N PRO A 200 -20.78 -0.43 -22.73
CA PRO A 200 -20.28 -1.44 -21.79
C PRO A 200 -19.29 -0.88 -20.77
N GLU A 201 -18.45 0.06 -21.19
CA GLU A 201 -17.48 0.76 -20.34
C GLU A 201 -18.19 1.65 -19.32
N ALA A 202 -19.22 2.39 -19.72
CA ALA A 202 -20.06 3.16 -18.81
C ALA A 202 -20.81 2.23 -17.82
N GLN A 203 -21.33 1.09 -18.28
CA GLN A 203 -21.99 0.13 -17.42
C GLN A 203 -21.02 -0.45 -16.37
N ALA A 204 -19.78 -0.75 -16.75
CA ALA A 204 -18.75 -1.18 -15.81
C ALA A 204 -18.40 -0.07 -14.81
N ALA A 205 -18.30 1.18 -15.26
CA ALA A 205 -18.07 2.34 -14.40
C ALA A 205 -19.21 2.55 -13.39
N ILE A 206 -20.47 2.35 -13.80
CA ILE A 206 -21.64 2.39 -12.90
C ILE A 206 -21.50 1.34 -11.80
N VAL A 207 -21.20 0.09 -12.16
CA VAL A 207 -21.06 -1.01 -11.19
C VAL A 207 -19.93 -0.71 -10.19
N ALA A 208 -18.77 -0.28 -10.69
CA ALA A 208 -17.63 0.07 -9.84
C ALA A 208 -17.94 1.27 -8.92
N ALA A 209 -18.59 2.31 -9.44
CA ALA A 209 -18.97 3.48 -8.65
C ALA A 209 -19.98 3.15 -7.55
N VAL A 210 -20.95 2.26 -7.81
CA VAL A 210 -21.91 1.81 -6.78
C VAL A 210 -21.18 1.00 -5.70
N ASP A 211 -20.23 0.14 -6.06
CA ASP A 211 -19.43 -0.63 -5.09
C ASP A 211 -18.53 0.27 -4.22
N ASP A 212 -17.94 1.29 -4.82
CA ASP A 212 -17.16 2.32 -4.12
C ASP A 212 -18.00 3.07 -3.09
N LEU A 213 -19.21 3.51 -3.48
CA LEU A 213 -20.12 4.18 -2.56
C LEU A 213 -20.54 3.25 -1.42
N LEU A 214 -20.90 2.00 -1.71
CA LEU A 214 -21.29 1.04 -0.67
C LEU A 214 -20.15 0.78 0.32
N THR A 215 -18.91 0.65 -0.19
CA THR A 215 -17.72 0.50 0.64
C THR A 215 -17.47 1.76 1.48
N ALA A 216 -17.56 2.95 0.88
CA ALA A 216 -17.36 4.22 1.59
C ALA A 216 -18.34 4.39 2.76
N PHE A 217 -19.64 4.15 2.53
CA PHE A 217 -20.65 4.34 3.56
C PHE A 217 -20.70 3.21 4.60
N ASN A 218 -20.26 1.99 4.26
CA ASN A 218 -19.97 0.97 5.25
C ASN A 218 -18.81 1.41 6.17
N LEU A 219 -17.70 1.88 5.61
CA LEU A 219 -16.55 2.35 6.39
C LEU A 219 -16.94 3.47 7.36
N LEU A 220 -17.73 4.45 6.89
CA LEU A 220 -18.22 5.54 7.73
C LEU A 220 -19.08 5.05 8.91
N ALA A 221 -20.02 4.14 8.65
CA ALA A 221 -20.88 3.60 9.70
C ALA A 221 -20.08 2.74 10.69
N THR A 222 -19.19 1.88 10.19
CA THR A 222 -18.35 1.00 11.02
C THR A 222 -17.35 1.79 11.86
N MET A 223 -16.73 2.83 11.29
CA MET A 223 -15.81 3.71 12.02
C MET A 223 -16.54 4.43 13.16
N ALA A 224 -17.69 5.03 12.89
CA ALA A 224 -18.48 5.71 13.93
C ALA A 224 -18.88 4.74 15.06
N VAL A 225 -19.29 3.51 14.73
CA VAL A 225 -19.63 2.48 15.73
C VAL A 225 -18.41 2.08 16.57
N ALA A 226 -17.25 1.88 15.94
CA ALA A 226 -16.02 1.52 16.64
C ALA A 226 -15.59 2.62 17.62
N GLU A 227 -15.56 3.88 17.18
CA GLU A 227 -15.23 5.02 18.04
C GLU A 227 -16.22 5.17 19.20
N ALA A 228 -17.51 5.00 18.94
CA ALA A 228 -18.53 5.10 19.97
C ALA A 228 -18.45 3.97 21.00
N ALA A 229 -17.99 2.78 20.62
CA ALA A 229 -17.77 1.67 21.56
C ALA A 229 -16.63 1.98 22.54
N GLU A 230 -15.61 2.71 22.08
CA GLU A 230 -14.43 3.10 22.88
C GLU A 230 -14.61 4.42 23.64
N ALA A 231 -15.62 5.21 23.31
CA ALA A 231 -15.86 6.52 23.92
C ALA A 231 -16.03 6.42 25.45
N PRO A 232 -15.35 7.27 26.24
CA PRO A 232 -15.46 7.27 27.70
C PRO A 232 -16.89 7.62 28.16
N VAL A 233 -17.31 7.07 29.30
CA VAL A 233 -18.64 7.27 29.89
C VAL A 233 -18.52 7.68 31.35
N ASP A 234 -19.33 8.65 31.79
CA ASP A 234 -19.27 9.21 33.14
C ASP A 234 -19.97 8.31 34.17
N ASN A 235 -20.92 7.50 33.74
CA ASN A 235 -21.72 6.66 34.63
C ASN A 235 -22.30 5.40 33.95
N GLN A 236 -22.79 4.46 34.77
CA GLN A 236 -23.34 3.20 34.28
C GLN A 236 -24.58 3.34 33.39
N ASN A 237 -25.38 4.40 33.55
CA ASN A 237 -26.56 4.61 32.70
C ASN A 237 -26.14 5.03 31.29
N GLN A 238 -25.14 5.91 31.18
CA GLN A 238 -24.52 6.27 29.91
C GLN A 238 -23.86 5.05 29.26
N ALA A 239 -23.12 4.24 30.03
CA ALA A 239 -22.51 3.00 29.55
C ALA A 239 -23.57 2.06 28.93
N ARG A 240 -24.65 1.78 29.67
CA ARG A 240 -25.75 0.93 29.18
C ARG A 240 -26.42 1.48 27.93
N LYS A 241 -26.59 2.81 27.84
CA LYS A 241 -27.16 3.46 26.66
C LYS A 241 -26.23 3.28 25.46
N ARG A 242 -24.94 3.63 25.62
CA ARG A 242 -23.91 3.49 24.58
C ARG A 242 -23.83 2.06 24.07
N ASP A 243 -23.73 1.07 24.97
CA ASP A 243 -23.62 -0.34 24.60
C ASP A 243 -24.86 -0.83 23.84
N LYS A 244 -26.05 -0.34 24.19
CA LYS A 244 -27.30 -0.63 23.47
C LYS A 244 -27.33 0.02 22.08
N ASP A 245 -26.92 1.28 21.98
CA ASP A 245 -26.90 2.03 20.72
C ASP A 245 -25.86 1.42 19.76
N VAL A 246 -24.66 1.08 20.26
CA VAL A 246 -23.62 0.32 19.54
C VAL A 246 -24.15 -1.03 19.05
N ALA A 247 -24.76 -1.84 19.90
CA ALA A 247 -25.30 -3.14 19.49
C ALA A 247 -26.37 -3.01 18.40
N THR A 248 -27.23 -1.98 18.49
CA THR A 248 -28.27 -1.72 17.49
C THR A 248 -27.68 -1.24 16.17
N ALA A 249 -26.68 -0.36 16.21
CA ALA A 249 -25.99 0.12 15.02
C ALA A 249 -25.22 -1.00 14.30
N THR A 250 -24.57 -1.90 15.05
CA THR A 250 -23.91 -3.09 14.50
C THR A 250 -24.89 -4.02 13.78
N ASP A 251 -26.09 -4.23 14.34
CA ASP A 251 -27.14 -5.03 13.69
C ASP A 251 -27.64 -4.35 12.39
N LEU A 252 -27.79 -3.02 12.40
CA LEU A 252 -28.14 -2.27 11.20
C LEU A 252 -27.08 -2.38 10.09
N ILE A 253 -25.79 -2.37 10.43
CA ILE A 253 -24.69 -2.60 9.49
C ILE A 253 -24.76 -4.02 8.91
N ALA A 254 -24.97 -5.04 9.73
CA ALA A 254 -25.12 -6.43 9.26
C ALA A 254 -26.33 -6.60 8.33
N GLN A 255 -27.45 -5.94 8.63
CA GLN A 255 -28.61 -5.90 7.75
C GLN A 255 -28.28 -5.18 6.43
N ALA A 256 -27.53 -4.08 6.47
CA ALA A 256 -27.09 -3.34 5.29
C ALA A 256 -26.20 -4.20 4.37
N ASP A 257 -25.23 -4.91 4.95
CA ASP A 257 -24.36 -5.84 4.22
C ASP A 257 -25.15 -6.98 3.56
N SER A 258 -26.20 -7.47 4.25
CA SER A 258 -27.13 -8.44 3.66
C SER A 258 -27.90 -7.86 2.46
N GLN A 259 -28.30 -6.58 2.50
CA GLN A 259 -28.93 -5.93 1.34
C GLN A 259 -27.93 -5.71 0.20
N ARG A 260 -26.68 -5.31 0.50
CA ARG A 260 -25.60 -5.21 -0.48
C ARG A 260 -25.38 -6.54 -1.20
N ALA A 261 -25.28 -7.64 -0.46
CA ALA A 261 -25.14 -8.98 -1.04
C ALA A 261 -26.34 -9.41 -1.89
N ALA A 262 -27.54 -8.90 -1.57
CA ALA A 262 -28.76 -9.11 -2.36
C ALA A 262 -28.88 -8.18 -3.59
N GLY A 263 -27.95 -7.23 -3.77
CA GLY A 263 -27.96 -6.26 -4.87
C GLY A 263 -28.82 -5.01 -4.62
N ASP A 264 -29.38 -4.83 -3.43
CA ASP A 264 -30.19 -3.65 -3.06
C ASP A 264 -29.30 -2.56 -2.44
N ALA A 265 -28.54 -1.87 -3.30
CA ALA A 265 -27.62 -0.82 -2.90
C ALA A 265 -28.34 0.37 -2.21
N VAL A 266 -29.56 0.70 -2.64
CA VAL A 266 -30.34 1.82 -2.08
C VAL A 266 -30.69 1.55 -0.63
N LYS A 267 -31.15 0.33 -0.32
CA LYS A 267 -31.51 -0.06 1.04
C LYS A 267 -30.29 -0.29 1.92
N ALA A 268 -29.19 -0.77 1.36
CA ALA A 268 -27.92 -0.86 2.08
C ALA A 268 -27.45 0.52 2.58
N ILE A 269 -27.40 1.53 1.69
CA ILE A 269 -27.01 2.91 2.07
C ILE A 269 -27.95 3.49 3.14
N ASP A 270 -29.26 3.26 3.04
CA ASP A 270 -30.23 3.73 4.03
C ASP A 270 -30.00 3.12 5.42
N LEU A 271 -29.63 1.84 5.47
CA LEU A 271 -29.32 1.14 6.72
C LEU A 271 -27.97 1.58 7.30
N TYR A 272 -26.93 1.78 6.48
CA TYR A 272 -25.67 2.38 6.94
C TYR A 272 -25.89 3.78 7.52
N ARG A 273 -26.70 4.62 6.86
CA ARG A 273 -27.08 5.95 7.38
C ARG A 273 -27.74 5.85 8.74
N ARG A 274 -28.72 4.95 8.89
CA ARG A 274 -29.43 4.76 10.18
C ARG A 274 -28.51 4.30 11.30
N ALA A 275 -27.52 3.45 11.00
CA ALA A 275 -26.50 3.06 11.96
C ALA A 275 -25.63 4.26 12.37
N TRP A 276 -25.18 5.04 11.38
CA TRP A 276 -24.36 6.23 11.60
C TRP A 276 -25.10 7.32 12.39
N ASP A 277 -26.36 7.63 12.04
CA ASP A 277 -27.20 8.61 12.73
C ASP A 277 -27.46 8.23 14.19
N LEU A 278 -27.71 6.95 14.46
CA LEU A 278 -27.96 6.44 15.81
C LEU A 278 -26.77 6.75 16.75
N ILE A 279 -25.56 6.63 16.22
CA ILE A 279 -24.33 6.81 16.99
C ILE A 279 -23.93 8.28 17.10
N THR A 280 -24.01 9.02 15.99
CA THR A 280 -23.51 10.40 15.93
C THR A 280 -24.54 11.44 16.39
N GLY A 281 -25.81 11.04 16.53
CA GLY A 281 -26.92 11.96 16.76
C GLY A 281 -27.35 12.71 15.50
N GLY A 282 -26.89 12.30 14.32
CA GLY A 282 -27.26 12.85 13.02
C GLY A 282 -28.78 12.87 12.84
N GLY A 283 -29.31 14.05 12.49
CA GLY A 283 -30.76 14.29 12.32
C GLY A 283 -31.50 14.90 13.52
N ALA A 284 -30.83 15.11 14.67
CA ALA A 284 -31.37 15.86 15.79
C ALA A 284 -31.06 17.37 15.66
N SER A 285 -31.70 18.05 14.70
CA SER A 285 -31.77 19.51 14.64
C SER A 285 -33.15 19.98 14.20
#